data_AF-A0A7J9HI27-F1
#
_entry.id   AF-A0A7J9HI27-F1
#
_cell.length_a   1.000
_cell.length_b   1.000
_cell.length_c   1.000
_cell.angle_alpha   90.00
_cell.angle_beta   90.00
_cell.angle_gamma   90.00
#
_symmetry.space_group_name_H-M   'P 1'
#
loop_
_entity.id
_entity.type
_entity.pdbx_description
1 polymer ?
#
loop_
_entity_poly.entity_id
_entity_poly.type
_entity_poly.pdbx_seq_one_letter_code
_entity_poly.pdbx_strand_id
1 'polypeptide(L)' 'MAIQEHSYYASFGYHVTNFFAPSSRFGTPDDLKSLIDRAHELGLLVLMDIVH' A
#
# COMPACT_ATOMS: atom_id res chain seq x y z
N MET A 1 -0.91 -3.49 5.35
CA MET A 1 -0.78 -4.74 4.56
C MET A 1 -1.24 -4.55 3.12
N ALA A 2 -0.74 -5.39 2.19
CA ALA A 2 -1.13 -5.41 0.77
C ALA A 2 -0.91 -4.08 -0.01
N ILE A 3 0.12 -3.32 0.35
CA ILE A 3 0.45 -2.05 -0.31
C ILE A 3 1.23 -2.25 -1.60
N GLN A 4 2.26 -3.10 -1.61
CA GLN A 4 3.01 -3.42 -2.83
C GLN A 4 2.09 -4.11 -3.85
N GLU A 5 2.21 -3.77 -5.12
CA GLU A 5 1.33 -4.28 -6.16
C GLU A 5 1.43 -5.80 -6.29
N HIS A 6 0.27 -6.44 -6.37
CA HIS A 6 0.11 -7.89 -6.41
C HIS A 6 -1.09 -8.25 -7.29
N SER A 7 -0.86 -9.03 -8.34
CA SER A 7 -1.91 -9.40 -9.29
C SER A 7 -2.98 -10.30 -8.65
N TYR A 8 -2.55 -11.27 -7.82
CA TYR A 8 -3.43 -12.21 -7.16
C TYR A 8 -3.99 -11.63 -5.86
N TYR A 9 -5.19 -11.07 -5.91
CA TYR A 9 -5.81 -10.38 -4.76
C TYR A 9 -5.97 -11.28 -3.52
N ALA A 10 -6.29 -12.57 -3.72
CA ALA A 10 -6.40 -13.52 -2.61
C ALA A 10 -5.05 -13.94 -2.01
N SER A 11 -3.92 -13.48 -2.56
CA SER A 11 -2.62 -13.59 -1.89
C SER A 11 -2.51 -12.69 -0.66
N PHE A 12 -3.47 -11.78 -0.45
CA PHE A 12 -3.45 -10.82 0.66
C PHE A 12 -2.19 -9.93 0.67
N GLY A 13 -1.60 -9.70 -0.51
CA GLY A 13 -0.39 -8.91 -0.68
C GLY A 13 0.93 -9.69 -0.59
N TYR A 14 0.89 -11.00 -0.32
CA TYR A 14 2.10 -11.81 -0.16
C TYR A 14 2.75 -12.22 -1.48
N HIS A 15 2.04 -12.13 -2.61
CA HIS A 15 2.58 -12.47 -3.93
C HIS A 15 2.81 -11.18 -4.75
N VAL A 16 3.85 -10.43 -4.39
CA VAL A 16 4.19 -9.14 -5.01
C VAL A 16 4.65 -9.32 -6.46
N THR A 17 4.15 -8.48 -7.36
CA THR A 17 4.51 -8.48 -8.79
C THR A 17 5.27 -7.22 -9.22
N ASN A 18 4.93 -6.05 -8.66
CA ASN A 18 5.67 -4.81 -8.93
C ASN A 18 6.10 -4.16 -7.61
N PHE A 19 7.35 -4.40 -7.20
CA PHE A 19 7.87 -4.05 -5.87
C PHE A 19 7.80 -2.56 -5.51
N PHE A 20 7.87 -1.68 -6.51
CA PHE A 20 7.90 -0.22 -6.33
C PHE A 20 6.56 0.46 -6.64
N ALA A 21 5.54 -0.29 -7.07
CA ALA A 21 4.23 0.27 -7.35
C ALA A 21 3.28 -0.03 -6.19
N PRO A 22 2.50 0.96 -5.70
CA PRO A 22 1.38 0.69 -4.80
C PRO A 22 0.26 -0.02 -5.59
N SER A 23 -0.55 -0.83 -4.90
CA SER A 23 -1.63 -1.57 -5.57
C SER A 23 -2.65 -0.61 -6.19
N SER A 24 -2.83 -0.71 -7.51
CA SER A 24 -3.73 0.16 -8.28
C SER A 24 -5.21 -0.06 -7.96
N ARG A 25 -5.54 -1.10 -7.17
CA ARG A 25 -6.91 -1.45 -6.76
C ARG A 25 -7.53 -0.39 -5.85
N PHE A 26 -6.73 0.40 -5.15
CA PHE A 26 -7.18 1.38 -4.16
C PHE A 26 -7.01 2.84 -4.59
N GLY A 27 -6.58 3.06 -5.84
CA GLY A 27 -6.38 4.39 -6.40
C GLY A 27 -4.98 4.58 -6.98
N THR A 28 -4.58 5.84 -7.06
CA THR A 28 -3.28 6.27 -7.56
C THR A 28 -2.22 6.30 -6.45
N PRO A 29 -0.93 6.41 -6.78
CA PRO A 29 0.11 6.65 -5.77
C PRO A 29 -0.12 7.93 -4.94
N ASP A 30 -0.76 8.96 -5.51
CA ASP A 30 -1.05 10.20 -4.77
C ASP A 30 -2.20 10.03 -3.78
N ASP A 31 -3.16 9.14 -4.05
CA ASP A 31 -4.20 8.77 -3.09
C ASP A 31 -3.60 8.07 -1.86
N LEU A 32 -2.59 7.21 -2.05
CA LEU A 32 -1.86 6.59 -0.96
C LEU A 32 -1.08 7.63 -0.13
N LYS A 33 -0.44 8.61 -0.78
CA LYS A 33 0.23 9.72 -0.06
C LYS A 33 -0.77 10.50 0.78
N SER A 34 -1.92 10.86 0.20
CA SER A 34 -2.99 11.59 0.88
C SER A 34 -3.53 10.82 2.11
N LEU A 35 -3.68 9.48 2.00
CA LEU A 35 -4.04 8.63 3.14
C LEU A 35 -3.01 8.71 4.27
N ILE A 36 -1.72 8.62 3.93
CA ILE A 36 -0.63 8.67 4.90
C ILE A 36 -0.57 10.05 5.57
N ASP A 37 -0.64 11.12 4.79
CA ASP A 37 -0.65 12.49 5.30
C ASP A 37 -1.83 12.72 6.25
N ARG A 38 -3.03 12.26 5.87
CA ARG A 38 -4.21 12.36 6.72
C ARG A 38 -4.08 11.57 8.02
N ALA A 39 -3.42 10.40 7.99
CA ALA A 39 -3.14 9.64 9.20
C ALA A 39 -2.18 10.40 10.13
N HIS A 40 -1.13 11.01 9.57
CA HIS A 40 -0.18 11.82 10.34
C HIS A 40 -0.82 13.08 10.95
N GLU A 41 -1.73 13.76 10.25
CA GLU A 41 -2.51 14.88 10.80
C GLU A 41 -3.33 14.48 12.03
N LEU A 42 -3.75 13.23 12.11
CA LEU A 42 -4.48 12.65 13.24
C LEU A 42 -3.56 12.10 14.34
N GLY A 43 -2.24 12.26 14.21
CA GLY A 43 -1.24 11.74 15.15
C GLY A 43 -1.06 10.21 15.09
N LEU A 44 -1.48 9.57 13.99
CA LEU A 44 -1.36 8.13 13.80
C LEU A 44 -0.06 7.81 13.05
N LEU A 45 0.69 6.84 13.55
CA LEU A 45 1.84 6.27 12.83
C LEU A 45 1.36 5.22 11.82
N VAL A 46 1.98 5.21 10.64
CA VAL A 46 1.69 4.23 9.59
C VAL A 46 2.91 3.36 9.37
N LEU A 47 2.72 2.04 9.44
CA LEU A 47 3.74 1.04 9.12
C LEU A 47 3.33 0.29 7.85
N MET A 48 4.32 -0.08 7.03
CA MET A 48 4.11 -0.82 5.80
C MET A 48 4.67 -2.24 5.92
N ASP A 49 3.86 -3.23 5.56
CA ASP A 49 4.30 -4.60 5.32
C ASP A 49 5.20 -4.64 4.08
N ILE A 50 6.45 -5.04 4.29
CA ILE A 50 7.44 -5.22 3.23
C ILE A 50 7.62 -6.72 2.98
N VAL A 51 7.38 -7.16 1.74
CA VAL A 51 7.61 -8.54 1.31
C VAL A 51 8.82 -8.55 0.36
N HIS A 52 9.89 -9.26 0.74
CA HIS A 52 11.15 -9.42 0.00
C HIS A 52 11.45 -10.88 -0.31
#